data_AF-A0A1J4V9E3-F1
#
_entry.id   AF-A0A1J4V9E3-F1
#
_cell.length_a   1.000
_cell.length_b   1.000
_cell.length_c   1.000
_cell.angle_alpha   90.00
_cell.angle_beta   90.00
_cell.angle_gamma   90.00
#
_symmetry.space_group_name_H-M   'P 1'
#
loop_
_entity.id
_entity.type
_entity.pdbx_description
1 polymer ?
#
loop_
_entity_poly.entity_id
_entity_poly.type
_entity_poly.pdbx_seq_one_letter_code
_entity_poly.pdbx_strand_id
1 'polypeptide(L)'
;MSRKQQKLVALILGGIIAPCFAFGAFPNPINEYDNVYLLLNFYSLVSAMVVGLVTTAVVLVNGKRMKGGVLGSVLNFFGIGMLFMLGGFLFSFATGVISENIADMLNSVLNIIGFVIMAAAGNKLFAVTKQK
;
A
#
# COMPACT_ATOMS: atom_id res chain seq x y z
N MET A 1 20.19 -8.30 8.26
CA MET A 1 19.27 -7.97 7.13
C MET A 1 20.01 -8.30 5.84
N SER A 2 19.46 -9.16 4.97
CA SER A 2 20.17 -9.62 3.76
C SER A 2 20.27 -8.50 2.71
N ARG A 3 21.42 -8.37 2.03
CA ARG A 3 21.67 -7.32 1.00
C ARG A 3 20.60 -7.26 -0.10
N LYS A 4 19.92 -8.38 -0.40
CA LYS A 4 18.80 -8.43 -1.34
C LYS A 4 17.55 -7.68 -0.84
N GLN A 5 17.30 -7.69 0.46
CA GLN A 5 16.16 -6.96 1.04
C GLN A 5 16.40 -5.46 1.12
N GLN A 6 17.64 -5.02 1.34
CA GLN A 6 17.99 -3.59 1.31
C GLN A 6 17.80 -3.00 -0.09
N LYS A 7 18.17 -3.73 -1.16
CA LYS A 7 17.91 -3.29 -2.54
C LYS A 7 16.42 -3.17 -2.86
N LEU A 8 15.60 -4.12 -2.39
CA LEU A 8 14.15 -4.05 -2.60
C LEU A 8 13.52 -2.85 -1.88
N VAL A 9 13.91 -2.60 -0.63
CA VAL A 9 13.42 -1.45 0.16
C VAL A 9 13.90 -0.13 -0.43
N ALA A 10 15.16 -0.07 -0.90
CA ALA A 10 15.70 1.11 -1.58
C ALA A 10 15.03 1.38 -2.94
N LEU A 11 14.66 0.33 -3.68
CA LEU A 11 13.94 0.45 -4.95
C LEU A 11 12.49 0.93 -4.72
N ILE A 12 11.83 0.43 -3.68
CA ILE A 12 10.49 0.90 -3.27
C ILE A 12 10.57 2.36 -2.80
N LEU A 13 11.53 2.71 -1.94
CA LEU A 13 11.74 4.10 -1.51
C LEU A 13 12.09 5.04 -2.66
N GLY A 14 12.96 4.61 -3.59
CA GLY A 14 13.33 5.40 -4.77
C GLY A 14 12.16 5.62 -5.73
N GLY A 15 11.30 4.60 -5.90
CA GLY A 15 10.07 4.70 -6.70
C GLY A 15 8.99 5.59 -6.07
N ILE A 16 8.97 5.73 -4.74
CA ILE A 16 8.06 6.64 -4.01
C ILE A 16 8.56 8.08 -4.08
N ILE A 17 9.87 8.28 -3.98
CA ILE A 17 10.48 9.62 -3.93
C ILE A 17 10.44 10.30 -5.32
N ALA A 18 10.61 9.54 -6.41
CA ALA A 18 10.60 10.08 -7.77
C ALA A 18 9.33 10.88 -8.15
N PRO A 19 8.09 10.40 -7.89
CA PRO A 19 6.89 11.20 -8.13
C PRO A 19 6.76 12.40 -7.18
N CYS A 20 7.28 12.35 -5.95
CA CYS A 20 7.27 13.52 -5.06
C CYS A 20 8.12 14.69 -5.59
N PHE A 21 9.22 14.41 -6.28
CA PHE A 21 10.09 15.45 -6.85
C PHE A 21 9.63 15.95 -8.23
N ALA A 22 8.88 15.13 -8.99
CA ALA A 22 8.41 15.51 -10.32
C ALA A 22 7.37 16.66 -10.31
N PHE A 23 6.69 16.92 -9.17
CA PHE A 23 5.63 17.92 -9.09
C PHE A 23 6.06 19.33 -8.66
N GLY A 24 7.27 19.50 -8.11
CA GLY A 24 7.83 20.83 -7.84
C GLY A 24 8.17 21.62 -9.11
N ALA A 25 8.04 21.01 -10.29
CA ALA A 25 8.47 21.56 -11.58
C ALA A 25 7.32 21.91 -12.55
N PHE A 26 6.04 21.77 -12.16
CA PHE A 26 4.93 22.17 -13.03
C PHE A 26 4.66 23.68 -12.95
N PRO A 27 4.77 24.43 -14.05
CA PRO A 27 4.39 25.83 -14.07
C PRO A 27 2.87 25.95 -13.96
N ASN A 28 2.40 26.72 -12.98
CA ASN A 28 0.98 27.04 -12.78
C ASN A 28 0.42 27.82 -13.98
N PRO A 29 -0.81 27.47 -14.42
CA PRO A 29 -1.71 28.53 -14.80
C PRO A 29 -3.15 28.32 -14.26
N ILE A 30 -3.65 29.39 -13.63
CA ILE A 30 -5.04 29.88 -13.58
C ILE A 30 -6.13 28.94 -12.99
N ASN A 31 -6.36 29.08 -11.67
CA ASN A 31 -7.64 29.06 -10.92
C ASN A 31 -7.35 28.58 -9.48
N GLU A 32 -7.19 29.53 -8.54
CA GLU A 32 -6.64 29.29 -7.20
C GLU A 32 -7.46 28.31 -6.33
N TYR A 33 -8.79 28.24 -6.49
CA TYR A 33 -9.62 27.38 -5.66
C TYR A 33 -9.60 25.91 -6.09
N ASP A 34 -9.80 25.61 -7.39
CA ASP A 34 -9.72 24.23 -7.89
C ASP A 34 -8.32 23.63 -7.73
N ASN A 35 -7.28 24.46 -7.88
CA ASN A 35 -5.90 24.01 -7.68
C ASN A 35 -5.60 23.64 -6.22
N VAL A 36 -6.17 24.33 -5.23
CA VAL A 36 -5.94 23.99 -3.82
C VAL A 36 -6.57 22.64 -3.48
N TYR A 37 -7.79 22.35 -3.95
CA TYR A 37 -8.41 21.04 -3.74
C TYR A 37 -7.65 19.93 -4.46
N LEU A 38 -7.20 20.17 -5.69
CA LEU A 38 -6.44 19.19 -6.47
C LEU A 38 -5.07 18.92 -5.85
N LEU A 39 -4.37 19.97 -5.41
CA LEU A 39 -3.10 19.87 -4.69
C LEU A 39 -3.27 19.09 -3.37
N LEU A 40 -4.32 19.40 -2.59
CA LEU A 40 -4.58 18.74 -1.33
C LEU A 40 -4.93 17.25 -1.52
N ASN A 41 -5.74 16.94 -2.54
CA ASN A 41 -6.09 15.56 -2.86
C ASN A 41 -4.86 14.77 -3.32
N PHE A 42 -3.97 15.41 -4.09
CA PHE A 42 -2.69 14.83 -4.50
C PHE A 42 -1.73 14.60 -3.33
N TYR A 43 -1.58 15.57 -2.42
CA TYR A 43 -0.79 15.39 -1.20
C TYR A 43 -1.35 14.28 -0.30
N SER A 44 -2.67 14.20 -0.18
CA SER A 44 -3.35 13.13 0.55
C SER A 44 -3.08 11.76 -0.07
N LEU A 45 -3.17 11.66 -1.40
CA LEU A 45 -2.85 10.44 -2.15
C LEU A 45 -1.41 9.99 -1.91
N VAL A 46 -0.45 10.89 -2.10
CA VAL A 46 0.98 10.58 -1.95
C VAL A 46 1.29 10.21 -0.50
N SER A 47 0.72 10.93 0.48
CA SER A 47 0.85 10.60 1.90
C SER A 47 0.29 9.22 2.23
N ALA A 48 -0.90 8.89 1.75
CA ALA A 48 -1.53 7.58 1.93
C ALA A 48 -0.67 6.46 1.30
N MET A 49 -0.09 6.69 0.11
CA MET A 49 0.82 5.74 -0.53
C MET A 49 2.10 5.52 0.29
N VAL A 50 2.72 6.59 0.78
CA VAL A 50 3.93 6.52 1.63
C VAL A 50 3.62 5.72 2.89
N VAL A 51 2.54 6.08 3.61
CA VAL A 51 2.14 5.40 4.85
C VAL A 51 1.82 3.94 4.58
N GLY A 52 1.06 3.63 3.53
CA GLY A 52 0.71 2.27 3.15
C GLY A 52 1.93 1.40 2.82
N LEU A 53 2.88 1.93 2.02
CA LEU A 53 4.11 1.22 1.65
C LEU A 53 5.05 1.04 2.83
N VAL A 54 5.24 2.07 3.66
CA VAL A 54 6.07 1.98 4.87
C VAL A 54 5.50 0.97 5.84
N THR A 55 4.19 1.02 6.10
CA THR A 55 3.51 0.08 7.01
C THR A 55 3.63 -1.35 6.50
N THR A 56 3.40 -1.58 5.21
CA THR A 56 3.57 -2.88 4.57
C THR A 56 5.01 -3.39 4.70
N ALA A 57 6.00 -2.53 4.43
CA ALA A 57 7.41 -2.88 4.55
C ALA A 57 7.77 -3.26 6.00
N VAL A 58 7.30 -2.50 6.99
CA VAL A 58 7.50 -2.78 8.41
C VAL A 58 6.90 -4.14 8.78
N VAL A 59 5.67 -4.42 8.36
CA VAL A 59 4.97 -5.70 8.63
C VAL A 59 5.71 -6.88 8.00
N LEU A 60 6.16 -6.76 6.75
CA LEU A 60 6.91 -7.82 6.07
C LEU A 60 8.32 -8.03 6.66
N VAL A 61 9.01 -6.96 7.08
CA VAL A 61 10.32 -7.05 7.73
C VAL A 61 10.18 -7.69 9.11
N ASN A 62 9.18 -7.29 9.90
CA ASN A 62 8.92 -7.88 11.21
C ASN A 62 8.47 -9.34 11.09
N GLY A 63 7.62 -9.67 10.13
CA GLY A 63 7.24 -11.06 9.82
C GLY A 63 8.45 -11.95 9.49
N LYS A 64 9.43 -11.45 8.73
CA LYS A 64 10.68 -12.17 8.44
C LYS A 64 11.64 -12.27 9.62
N ARG A 65 11.62 -11.30 10.55
CA ARG A 65 12.45 -11.34 11.78
C ARG A 65 11.94 -12.39 12.77
N MET A 66 10.64 -12.68 12.75
CA MET A 66 10.02 -13.77 13.50
C MET A 66 10.26 -15.11 12.77
N LYS A 67 11.51 -15.57 12.72
CA LYS A 67 12.00 -16.80 12.05
C LYS A 67 11.06 -18.01 12.23
N GLY A 68 10.12 -18.22 11.31
CA GLY A 68 9.34 -19.46 11.17
C GLY A 68 8.21 -19.69 12.18
N GLY A 69 7.95 -18.76 13.09
CA GLY A 69 6.80 -18.87 14.01
C GLY A 69 5.46 -18.64 13.29
N VAL A 70 4.36 -19.18 13.84
CA VAL A 70 3.01 -18.98 13.27
C VAL A 70 2.68 -17.48 13.14
N LEU A 71 3.14 -16.66 14.10
CA LEU A 71 3.06 -15.20 14.06
C LEU A 71 3.75 -14.59 12.82
N GLY A 72 4.94 -15.08 12.45
CA GLY A 72 5.65 -14.60 11.26
C GLY A 72 4.90 -14.94 9.97
N SER A 73 4.29 -16.14 9.90
CA SER A 73 3.43 -16.53 8.78
C SER A 73 2.20 -15.61 8.70
N VAL A 74 1.54 -15.33 9.83
CA VAL A 74 0.37 -14.45 9.88
C VAL A 74 0.70 -13.03 9.47
N LEU A 75 1.79 -12.44 9.99
CA LEU A 75 2.23 -11.11 9.57
C LEU A 75 2.52 -11.04 8.07
N ASN A 76 3.04 -12.12 7.49
CA ASN A 76 3.29 -12.18 6.05
C ASN A 76 1.99 -12.21 5.24
N PHE A 77 0.98 -12.98 5.66
CA PHE A 77 -0.36 -12.95 5.05
C PHE A 77 -1.01 -11.57 5.21
N PHE A 78 -0.86 -10.93 6.37
CA PHE A 78 -1.37 -9.58 6.61
C PHE A 78 -0.70 -8.54 5.69
N GLY A 79 0.62 -8.63 5.50
CA GLY A 79 1.36 -7.78 4.56
C GLY A 79 0.95 -7.99 3.10
N ILE A 80 0.69 -9.23 2.68
CA ILE A 80 0.17 -9.54 1.34
C ILE A 80 -1.23 -8.92 1.16
N GLY A 81 -2.12 -9.05 2.14
CA GLY A 81 -3.44 -8.43 2.11
C GLY A 81 -3.36 -6.90 1.96
N MET A 82 -2.42 -6.25 2.64
CA MET A 82 -2.19 -4.81 2.51
C MET A 82 -1.70 -4.40 1.12
N LEU A 83 -0.88 -5.23 0.45
CA LEU A 83 -0.46 -4.96 -0.93
C LEU A 83 -1.63 -5.02 -1.91
N PHE A 84 -2.57 -5.95 -1.71
CA PHE A 84 -3.78 -6.02 -2.53
C PHE A 84 -4.66 -4.78 -2.34
N MET A 85 -4.87 -4.33 -1.10
CA MET A 85 -5.61 -3.09 -0.85
C MET A 85 -4.92 -1.86 -1.43
N LEU A 86 -3.60 -1.78 -1.30
CA LEU A 86 -2.83 -0.68 -1.88
C LEU A 86 -2.91 -0.68 -3.42
N GLY A 87 -2.91 -1.86 -4.04
CA GLY A 87 -3.18 -2.01 -5.46
C GLY A 87 -4.59 -1.55 -5.84
N GLY A 88 -5.62 -1.95 -5.09
CA GLY A 88 -7.00 -1.52 -5.32
C GLY A 88 -7.16 -0.01 -5.22
N PHE A 89 -6.55 0.60 -4.19
CA PHE A 89 -6.51 2.04 -4.02
C PHE A 89 -5.87 2.75 -5.22
N LEU A 90 -4.75 2.24 -5.74
CA LEU A 90 -4.12 2.80 -6.93
C LEU A 90 -5.01 2.74 -8.18
N PHE A 91 -5.82 1.69 -8.33
CA PHE A 91 -6.75 1.58 -9.45
C PHE A 91 -7.85 2.65 -9.41
N SER A 92 -8.43 2.97 -8.24
CA SER A 92 -9.43 4.05 -8.16
C SER A 92 -8.86 5.46 -8.41
N PHE A 93 -7.54 5.65 -8.37
CA PHE A 93 -6.90 6.90 -8.79
C PHE A 93 -6.37 6.88 -10.23
N ALA A 94 -6.44 5.73 -10.92
CA ALA A 94 -6.00 5.55 -12.30
C ALA A 94 -7.10 5.83 -13.35
N THR A 95 -8.12 6.59 -12.98
CA THR A 95 -9.30 6.91 -13.82
C THR A 95 -8.97 7.66 -15.10
N GLY A 96 -7.76 8.21 -15.24
CA GLY A 96 -7.24 8.80 -16.48
C GLY A 96 -6.71 7.80 -17.52
N VAL A 97 -6.47 6.53 -17.14
CA VAL A 97 -5.88 5.49 -18.01
C VAL A 97 -6.88 4.36 -18.29
N ILE A 98 -7.81 4.14 -17.37
CA ILE A 98 -8.79 3.04 -17.39
C ILE A 98 -10.18 3.66 -17.11
N SER A 99 -11.24 3.15 -17.74
CA SER A 99 -12.58 3.67 -17.48
C SER A 99 -12.93 3.60 -15.99
N GLU A 100 -13.60 4.63 -15.47
CA GLU A 100 -13.95 4.77 -14.05
C GLU A 100 -14.66 3.53 -13.50
N ASN A 101 -15.60 2.97 -14.27
CA ASN A 101 -16.32 1.76 -13.88
C ASN A 101 -15.41 0.52 -13.73
N ILE A 102 -14.38 0.39 -14.58
CA ILE A 102 -13.42 -0.73 -14.50
C ILE A 102 -12.46 -0.50 -13.32
N ALA A 103 -12.02 0.74 -13.12
CA ALA A 103 -11.17 1.13 -12.00
C ALA A 103 -11.82 0.83 -10.64
N ASP A 104 -13.09 1.20 -10.47
CA ASP A 104 -13.83 0.96 -9.22
C ASP A 104 -14.17 -0.51 -8.99
N MET A 105 -14.47 -1.25 -10.07
CA MET A 105 -14.65 -2.70 -10.01
C MET A 105 -13.35 -3.39 -9.58
N LEU A 106 -12.20 -3.01 -10.16
CA LEU A 106 -10.90 -3.53 -9.76
C LEU A 106 -10.55 -3.17 -8.32
N ASN A 107 -10.78 -1.93 -7.89
CA ASN A 107 -10.58 -1.52 -6.50
C ASN A 107 -11.41 -2.38 -5.54
N SER A 108 -12.70 -2.54 -5.82
CA SER A 108 -13.61 -3.33 -4.99
C SER A 108 -13.16 -4.80 -4.89
N VAL A 109 -12.81 -5.42 -6.02
CA VAL A 109 -12.35 -6.82 -6.07
C VAL A 109 -11.03 -6.99 -5.31
N LEU A 110 -10.05 -6.12 -5.54
CA LEU A 110 -8.75 -6.18 -4.87
C LEU A 110 -8.88 -5.97 -3.36
N ASN A 111 -9.74 -5.05 -2.92
CA ASN A 111 -10.02 -4.83 -1.51
C ASN A 111 -10.68 -6.04 -0.85
N ILE A 112 -11.68 -6.65 -1.50
CA ILE A 112 -12.33 -7.87 -0.99
C ILE A 112 -11.29 -8.98 -0.82
N ILE A 113 -10.45 -9.22 -1.83
CA ILE A 113 -9.37 -10.22 -1.75
C ILE A 113 -8.42 -9.88 -0.59
N GLY A 114 -8.01 -8.61 -0.46
CA GLY A 114 -7.17 -8.13 0.63
C GLY A 114 -7.78 -8.41 2.01
N PHE A 115 -9.06 -8.09 2.20
CA PHE A 115 -9.78 -8.35 3.44
C PHE A 115 -9.89 -9.85 3.75
N VAL A 116 -10.20 -10.69 2.76
CA VAL A 116 -10.28 -12.15 2.95
C VAL A 116 -8.93 -12.72 3.39
N ILE A 117 -7.84 -12.27 2.77
CA ILE A 117 -6.48 -12.68 3.14
C ILE A 117 -6.15 -12.23 4.57
N MET A 118 -6.49 -11.00 4.95
CA MET A 118 -6.30 -10.50 6.32
C MET A 118 -7.15 -11.25 7.34
N ALA A 119 -8.40 -11.58 7.02
CA ALA A 119 -9.29 -12.36 7.89
C ALA A 119 -8.75 -13.78 8.10
N ALA A 120 -8.23 -14.42 7.06
CA ALA A 120 -7.55 -15.72 7.17
C ALA A 120 -6.30 -15.63 8.07
N ALA A 121 -5.55 -14.52 7.97
CA ALA A 121 -4.41 -14.24 8.82
C ALA A 121 -4.85 -14.09 10.31
N GLY A 122 -5.93 -13.33 10.55
CA GLY A 122 -6.54 -13.15 11.87
C GLY A 122 -7.02 -14.46 12.49
N ASN A 123 -7.66 -15.34 11.70
CA ASN A 123 -8.09 -16.67 12.17
C ASN A 123 -6.92 -17.55 12.60
N LYS A 124 -5.81 -17.51 11.87
CA LYS A 124 -4.57 -18.21 12.26
C LYS A 124 -3.97 -17.64 13.54
N LEU A 125 -4.03 -16.32 13.74
CA LEU A 125 -3.62 -15.66 14.98
C LEU A 125 -4.48 -16.12 16.17
N PHE A 126 -5.81 -16.11 16.00
CA PHE A 126 -6.77 -16.49 17.03
C PHE A 126 -6.58 -17.94 17.48
N ALA A 127 -6.34 -18.86 16.53
CA ALA A 127 -6.04 -20.26 16.82
C ALA A 127 -4.79 -20.45 17.69
N VAL A 128 -3.76 -19.61 17.50
CA VAL A 128 -2.51 -19.67 18.27
C VAL A 128 -2.68 -19.09 19.66
N THR A 129 -3.42 -17.99 19.79
CA THR A 129 -3.65 -17.34 21.10
C THR A 129 -4.59 -18.14 22.00
N LYS A 130 -5.49 -18.95 21.43
CA LYS A 130 -6.43 -19.80 22.18
C LYS A 130 -5.79 -21.10 22.73
N GLN A 131 -4.58 -21.44 22.28
CA GLN A 131 -3.83 -22.62 22.75
C GLN A 131 -2.96 -22.34 24.01
N LYS A 132 -3.05 -21.14 24.58
CA LYS A 132 -2.32 -20.73 25.79
C LYS A 132 -3.29 -20.55 26.94
#